data_AF-A0A395SDD6-F1
#
_entry.id   AF-A0A395SDD6-F1
#
_cell.length_a   1.000
_cell.length_b   1.000
_cell.length_c   1.000
_cell.angle_alpha   90.00
_cell.angle_beta   90.00
_cell.angle_gamma   90.00
#
_symmetry.space_group_name_H-M   'P 1'
#
loop_
_entity.id
_entity.type
_entity.pdbx_description
1 polymer ?
#
loop_
_entity_poly.entity_id
_entity_poly.type
_entity_poly.pdbx_seq_one_letter_code
_entity_poly.pdbx_strand_id
1 'polypeptide(L)'
;MSSYDGSRSARQSKRYSMSALYMSISANEGDLQIEDELAKAQKSLRDLKSKISSQSKKNFVLEKDVRYLDSRIALLIQNRMALEEQNEVASHLEDALEMQQGGFPNDDKTQKYGNLLFLLQSEPRHIAHLCRLVSMSEIDSLLQTVMFTIYGNQYESREEHLLLTMFQSVLTYQFDNTPDYSSLLRANTPVSRMMTTYTRRGPGQSFLKSVLADRINGLIELKDLDLEINPLKVYERMIEQIEEDTGQLPPHLPKGITGEQAAENPQVQAIIEPRLTMLTEIANGFLTTIIEGLEEAPYGIRWICKQIRSLTKRKYPDANDQVICTLIGGFFFLRFINPAIVTPKSYMLIDGTPAERPRRTLTYIAKMLQNLANKPSYAKEPYMAKLQPFIHQNKDRINKFMIDLCEVQDFYESLEMDNYVALSKKDLELEITQRSLCYALADRQAP
;
A
#
# COMPACT_ATOMS: atom_id res chain seq x y z
N MET A 1 -14.18 31.43 -52.71
CA MET A 1 -14.76 32.21 -51.60
C MET A 1 -15.20 31.24 -50.52
N SER A 2 -14.87 31.61 -49.28
CA SER A 2 -14.89 30.83 -48.03
C SER A 2 -16.27 30.31 -47.59
N SER A 3 -16.30 29.12 -46.95
CA SER A 3 -16.93 28.78 -45.63
C SER A 3 -17.02 27.25 -45.47
N TYR A 4 -16.12 26.56 -44.77
CA TYR A 4 -16.06 26.24 -43.31
C TYR A 4 -17.32 25.60 -42.68
N ASP A 5 -17.14 24.31 -42.36
CA ASP A 5 -17.41 23.58 -41.10
C ASP A 5 -18.78 22.96 -40.74
N GLY A 6 -18.69 21.77 -40.12
CA GLY A 6 -19.56 21.42 -39.00
C GLY A 6 -20.51 20.22 -39.10
N SER A 7 -20.03 19.00 -39.44
CA SER A 7 -20.81 17.77 -39.17
C SER A 7 -20.78 17.41 -37.67
N ARG A 8 -21.72 17.97 -36.90
CA ARG A 8 -21.99 17.58 -35.50
C ARG A 8 -22.70 16.22 -35.46
N SER A 9 -22.02 15.20 -34.93
CA SER A 9 -22.63 13.96 -34.47
C SER A 9 -23.45 14.24 -33.22
N ALA A 10 -24.78 14.14 -33.33
CA ALA A 10 -25.72 14.38 -32.25
C ALA A 10 -25.70 13.20 -31.25
N ARG A 11 -25.08 13.42 -30.08
CA ARG A 11 -25.31 12.60 -28.88
C ARG A 11 -26.79 12.72 -28.49
N GLN A 12 -27.57 11.66 -28.69
CA GLN A 12 -28.93 11.54 -28.18
C GLN A 12 -28.91 11.61 -26.64
N SER A 13 -29.39 12.73 -26.10
CA SER A 13 -29.76 12.86 -24.70
C SER A 13 -31.02 12.02 -24.45
N LYS A 14 -30.92 10.99 -23.61
CA LYS A 14 -32.08 10.23 -23.12
C LYS A 14 -32.92 11.11 -22.20
N ARG A 15 -33.81 11.93 -22.77
CA ARG A 15 -34.94 12.50 -22.03
C ARG A 15 -36.01 11.42 -21.91
N TYR A 16 -36.12 10.83 -20.72
CA TYR A 16 -37.23 9.95 -20.39
C TYR A 16 -38.55 10.73 -20.53
N SER A 17 -39.47 10.22 -21.35
CA SER A 17 -40.82 10.77 -21.50
C SER A 17 -41.61 10.53 -20.22
N MET A 18 -42.23 11.58 -19.67
CA MET A 18 -43.15 11.52 -18.51
C MET A 18 -44.28 10.51 -18.71
N SER A 19 -44.68 10.23 -19.95
CA SER A 19 -45.69 9.21 -20.26
C SER A 19 -45.18 7.77 -20.09
N ALA A 20 -43.87 7.53 -20.23
CA ALA A 20 -43.26 6.23 -19.95
C ALA A 20 -43.18 5.95 -18.44
N LEU A 21 -42.98 7.01 -17.65
CA LEU A 21 -43.00 6.98 -16.18
C LEU A 21 -44.40 6.71 -15.61
N TYR A 22 -45.46 7.12 -16.32
CA TYR A 22 -46.85 6.86 -15.90
C TYR A 22 -47.32 5.43 -16.23
N MET A 23 -46.77 4.82 -17.28
CA MET A 23 -47.09 3.44 -17.67
C MET A 23 -46.37 2.39 -16.82
N SER A 24 -45.21 2.72 -16.21
CA SER A 24 -44.51 1.82 -15.27
C SER A 24 -45.20 1.70 -13.91
N ILE A 25 -46.08 2.63 -13.54
CA ILE A 25 -46.84 2.61 -12.27
C ILE A 25 -47.95 1.54 -12.28
N SER A 26 -48.23 0.93 -13.44
CA SER A 26 -49.28 -0.09 -13.60
C SER A 26 -48.77 -1.53 -13.35
N ALA A 27 -47.47 -1.73 -13.13
CA ALA A 27 -46.83 -3.02 -12.90
C ALA A 27 -46.49 -3.25 -11.40
N ASN A 28 -47.41 -2.88 -10.51
CA ASN A 28 -47.08 -2.60 -9.11
C ASN A 28 -46.89 -3.81 -8.18
N GLU A 29 -47.13 -5.07 -8.56
CA GLU A 29 -46.98 -6.18 -7.60
C GLU A 29 -45.63 -6.91 -7.69
N GLY A 30 -45.07 -7.06 -8.89
CA GLY A 30 -43.73 -7.63 -9.09
C GLY A 30 -42.61 -6.66 -8.71
N ASP A 31 -42.76 -5.38 -9.09
CA ASP A 31 -41.76 -4.34 -8.81
C ASP A 31 -41.68 -4.00 -7.32
N LEU A 32 -42.79 -4.02 -6.57
CA LEU A 32 -42.78 -3.82 -5.11
C LEU A 32 -42.08 -4.97 -4.36
N GLN A 33 -42.22 -6.21 -4.83
CA GLN A 33 -41.53 -7.36 -4.23
C GLN A 33 -40.02 -7.33 -4.56
N ILE A 34 -39.67 -6.96 -5.80
CA ILE A 34 -38.27 -6.79 -6.22
C ILE A 34 -37.63 -5.61 -5.47
N GLU A 35 -38.35 -4.50 -5.27
CA GLU A 35 -37.89 -3.38 -4.44
C GLU A 35 -37.72 -3.76 -2.98
N ASP A 36 -38.61 -4.56 -2.39
CA ASP A 36 -38.51 -5.03 -1.00
C ASP A 36 -37.35 -6.04 -0.81
N GLU A 37 -37.15 -6.97 -1.75
CA GLU A 37 -36.00 -7.89 -1.74
C GLU A 37 -34.68 -7.14 -1.97
N LEU A 38 -34.65 -6.19 -2.91
CA LEU A 38 -33.49 -5.34 -3.16
C LEU A 38 -33.18 -4.47 -1.93
N ALA A 39 -34.19 -3.90 -1.28
CA ALA A 39 -34.03 -3.11 -0.06
C ALA A 39 -33.53 -3.96 1.11
N LYS A 40 -34.04 -5.19 1.28
CA LYS A 40 -33.53 -6.15 2.28
C LYS A 40 -32.08 -6.53 1.98
N ALA A 41 -31.75 -6.85 0.74
CA ALA A 41 -30.39 -7.18 0.33
C ALA A 41 -29.43 -6.00 0.53
N GLN A 42 -29.84 -4.77 0.19
CA GLN A 42 -29.08 -3.56 0.43
C GLN A 42 -28.88 -3.28 1.93
N LYS A 43 -29.91 -3.50 2.76
CA LYS A 43 -29.80 -3.38 4.22
C LYS A 43 -28.82 -4.41 4.78
N SER A 44 -28.94 -5.67 4.41
CA SER A 44 -28.01 -6.73 4.81
C SER A 44 -26.58 -6.44 4.34
N LEU A 45 -26.40 -5.92 3.12
CA LEU A 45 -25.09 -5.51 2.61
C LEU A 45 -24.51 -4.36 3.44
N ARG A 46 -25.33 -3.37 3.83
CA ARG A 46 -24.91 -2.25 4.68
C ARG A 46 -24.49 -2.73 6.07
N ASP A 47 -25.29 -3.60 6.69
CA ASP A 47 -24.99 -4.18 8.00
C ASP A 47 -23.71 -5.02 7.97
N LEU A 48 -23.52 -5.80 6.89
CA LEU A 48 -22.31 -6.60 6.71
C LEU A 48 -21.08 -5.71 6.49
N LYS A 49 -21.19 -4.66 5.66
CA LYS A 49 -20.12 -3.66 5.46
C LYS A 49 -19.72 -2.99 6.78
N SER A 50 -20.70 -2.60 7.60
CA SER A 50 -20.44 -2.01 8.92
C SER A 50 -19.73 -2.99 9.86
N LYS A 51 -20.18 -4.26 9.92
CA LYS A 51 -19.51 -5.31 10.70
C LYS A 51 -18.08 -5.56 10.23
N ILE A 52 -17.85 -5.64 8.92
CA ILE A 52 -16.50 -5.82 8.35
C ILE A 52 -15.64 -4.60 8.69
N SER A 53 -16.15 -3.38 8.59
CA SER A 53 -15.43 -2.15 8.96
C SER A 53 -15.02 -2.16 10.44
N SER A 54 -15.97 -2.45 11.34
CA SER A 54 -15.71 -2.56 12.80
C SER A 54 -14.66 -3.63 13.12
N GLN A 55 -14.79 -4.82 12.49
CA GLN A 55 -13.82 -5.89 12.68
C GLN A 55 -12.46 -5.56 12.05
N SER A 56 -12.42 -4.89 10.89
CA SER A 56 -11.19 -4.42 10.25
C SER A 56 -10.46 -3.42 11.13
N LYS A 57 -11.18 -2.53 11.82
CA LYS A 57 -10.60 -1.59 12.80
C LYS A 57 -9.98 -2.33 13.98
N LYS A 58 -10.68 -3.33 14.55
CA LYS A 58 -10.14 -4.18 15.63
C LYS A 58 -8.91 -4.97 15.20
N ASN A 59 -9.00 -5.65 14.05
CA ASN A 59 -7.90 -6.43 13.49
C ASN A 59 -6.68 -5.54 13.22
N PHE A 60 -6.87 -4.33 12.70
CA PHE A 60 -5.78 -3.41 12.47
C PHE A 60 -5.05 -3.00 13.76
N VAL A 61 -5.79 -2.68 14.83
CA VAL A 61 -5.19 -2.36 16.14
C VAL A 61 -4.40 -3.55 16.65
N LEU A 62 -4.97 -4.76 16.59
CA LEU A 62 -4.28 -5.98 16.98
C LEU A 62 -3.04 -6.26 16.13
N GLU A 63 -3.10 -6.07 14.81
CA GLU A 63 -1.94 -6.19 13.93
C GLU A 63 -0.85 -5.18 14.26
N LYS A 64 -1.23 -3.93 14.60
CA LYS A 64 -0.28 -2.90 15.02
C LYS A 64 0.41 -3.33 16.31
N ASP A 65 -0.35 -3.81 17.28
CA ASP A 65 0.16 -4.24 18.57
C ASP A 65 1.07 -5.48 18.39
N VAL A 66 0.67 -6.44 17.55
CA VAL A 66 1.53 -7.57 17.16
C VAL A 66 2.80 -7.12 16.46
N ARG A 67 2.74 -6.16 15.52
CA ARG A 67 3.94 -5.63 14.84
C ARG A 67 4.87 -4.89 15.80
N TYR A 68 4.32 -4.13 16.74
CA TYR A 68 5.07 -3.46 17.78
C TYR A 68 5.78 -4.47 18.68
N LEU A 69 5.06 -5.48 19.15
CA LEU A 69 5.61 -6.58 19.93
C LEU A 69 6.68 -7.36 19.15
N ASP A 70 6.43 -7.72 17.89
CA ASP A 70 7.40 -8.43 17.02
C ASP A 70 8.68 -7.58 16.83
N SER A 71 8.55 -6.26 16.63
CA SER A 71 9.70 -5.35 16.51
C SER A 71 10.50 -5.29 17.81
N ARG A 72 9.83 -5.25 18.97
CA ARG A 72 10.50 -5.24 20.27
C ARG A 72 11.10 -6.59 20.63
N ILE A 73 10.45 -7.70 20.29
CA ILE A 73 11.00 -9.05 20.43
C ILE A 73 12.25 -9.20 19.57
N ALA A 74 12.24 -8.70 18.33
CA ALA A 74 13.42 -8.70 17.47
C ALA A 74 14.58 -7.90 18.08
N LEU A 75 14.28 -6.74 18.68
CA LEU A 75 15.27 -5.92 19.40
C LEU A 75 15.75 -6.61 20.69
N LEU A 76 14.88 -7.27 21.44
CA LEU A 76 15.21 -8.05 22.64
C LEU A 76 16.06 -9.29 22.32
N ILE A 77 15.86 -9.90 21.15
CA ILE A 77 16.67 -11.01 20.66
C ILE A 77 18.04 -10.48 20.16
N GLN A 78 18.10 -9.29 19.56
CA GLN A 78 19.35 -8.68 19.10
C GLN A 78 20.17 -8.00 20.21
N ASN A 79 19.55 -7.53 21.28
CA ASN A 79 20.19 -6.87 22.42
C ASN A 79 19.75 -7.55 23.74
N ARG A 80 20.70 -8.16 24.47
CA ARG A 80 20.56 -8.39 25.91
C ARG A 80 20.39 -7.01 26.57
N MET A 81 19.17 -6.70 26.96
CA MET A 81 18.72 -5.33 27.01
C MET A 81 18.84 -4.74 28.44
N ALA A 82 19.33 -3.50 28.52
CA ALA A 82 19.60 -2.75 29.76
C ALA A 82 18.32 -2.24 30.44
N LEU A 83 18.40 -1.93 31.74
CA LEU A 83 17.26 -1.64 32.63
C LEU A 83 16.32 -0.50 32.19
N GLU A 84 16.78 0.48 31.40
CA GLU A 84 15.96 1.64 31.02
C GLU A 84 14.84 1.29 30.03
N GLU A 85 15.10 0.48 29.00
CA GLU A 85 14.05 0.14 28.02
C GLU A 85 13.10 -0.97 28.52
N GLN A 86 13.44 -1.67 29.63
CA GLN A 86 12.49 -2.50 30.40
C GLN A 86 11.43 -1.64 31.11
N ASN A 87 11.82 -0.49 31.66
CA ASN A 87 10.90 0.45 32.29
C ASN A 87 9.95 1.09 31.26
N GLU A 88 10.38 1.31 30.02
CA GLU A 88 9.48 1.77 28.94
C GLU A 88 8.52 0.67 28.43
N VAL A 89 8.91 -0.61 28.46
CA VAL A 89 7.97 -1.73 28.23
C VAL A 89 6.90 -1.73 29.33
N ALA A 90 7.34 -1.66 30.58
CA ALA A 90 6.47 -1.68 31.75
C ALA A 90 5.54 -0.46 31.76
N SER A 91 6.05 0.74 31.50
CA SER A 91 5.24 1.96 31.46
C SER A 91 4.23 1.97 30.32
N HIS A 92 4.55 1.41 29.14
CA HIS A 92 3.61 1.38 28.01
C HIS A 92 2.58 0.23 28.11
N LEU A 93 2.91 -0.85 28.83
CA LEU A 93 1.96 -1.88 29.27
C LEU A 93 1.08 -1.35 30.42
N GLU A 94 1.65 -0.57 31.34
CA GLU A 94 0.90 0.20 32.33
C GLU A 94 0.03 1.24 31.63
N ASP A 95 0.45 2.03 30.64
CA ASP A 95 -0.43 2.94 29.89
C ASP A 95 -1.54 2.21 29.11
N ALA A 96 -1.28 0.94 28.71
CA ALA A 96 -2.29 0.09 28.09
C ALA A 96 -3.30 -0.50 29.09
N LEU A 97 -2.94 -0.58 30.38
CA LEU A 97 -3.73 -1.14 31.49
C LEU A 97 -4.37 -0.04 32.37
N GLU A 98 -3.63 1.01 32.66
CA GLU A 98 -3.98 2.34 33.18
C GLU A 98 -4.45 3.27 32.06
N MET A 99 -5.43 2.81 31.27
CA MET A 99 -6.35 3.78 30.68
C MET A 99 -7.09 4.42 31.85
N GLN A 100 -6.60 5.56 32.36
CA GLN A 100 -7.40 6.42 33.22
C GLN A 100 -8.76 6.56 32.55
N GLN A 101 -9.81 6.17 33.28
CA GLN A 101 -11.19 6.48 32.94
C GLN A 101 -11.33 8.01 32.94
N GLY A 102 -10.89 8.65 31.86
CA GLY A 102 -11.21 10.03 31.58
C GLY A 102 -12.73 10.12 31.52
N GLY A 103 -13.31 10.85 32.48
CA GLY A 103 -14.75 11.06 32.56
C GLY A 103 -15.30 11.54 31.22
N PHE A 104 -16.42 10.97 30.81
CA PHE A 104 -17.11 11.33 29.56
C PHE A 104 -17.29 12.86 29.50
N PRO A 105 -16.97 13.53 28.38
CA PRO A 105 -17.30 14.94 28.25
C PRO A 105 -18.82 15.10 28.44
N ASN A 106 -19.28 16.06 29.25
CA ASN A 106 -20.72 16.38 29.37
C ASN A 106 -21.37 16.44 27.97
N ASP A 107 -22.66 16.12 27.87
CA ASP A 107 -23.40 16.04 26.59
C ASP A 107 -23.13 17.22 25.63
N ASP A 108 -23.00 18.45 26.15
CA ASP A 108 -22.63 19.64 25.36
C ASP A 108 -21.23 19.56 24.73
N LYS A 109 -20.21 19.09 25.46
CA LYS A 109 -18.86 18.90 24.92
C LYS A 109 -18.82 17.77 23.90
N THR A 110 -19.54 16.68 24.14
CA THR A 110 -19.66 15.56 23.22
C THR A 110 -20.31 16.01 21.91
N GLN A 111 -21.36 16.82 21.98
CA GLN A 111 -21.99 17.42 20.80
C GLN A 111 -21.05 18.37 20.04
N LYS A 112 -20.28 19.21 20.75
CA LYS A 112 -19.29 20.11 20.13
C LYS A 112 -18.16 19.35 19.43
N TYR A 113 -17.62 18.30 20.04
CA TYR A 113 -16.62 17.43 19.40
C TYR A 113 -17.21 16.65 18.23
N GLY A 114 -18.45 16.18 18.34
CA GLY A 114 -19.19 15.59 17.22
C GLY A 114 -19.28 16.54 16.02
N ASN A 115 -19.66 17.80 16.27
CA ASN A 115 -19.72 18.83 15.23
C ASN A 115 -18.35 19.11 14.60
N LEU A 116 -17.27 19.17 15.40
CA LEU A 116 -15.91 19.34 14.90
C LEU A 116 -15.49 18.16 14.00
N LEU A 117 -15.72 16.93 14.45
CA LEU A 117 -15.35 15.72 13.71
C LEU A 117 -16.16 15.58 12.42
N PHE A 118 -17.44 15.94 12.47
CA PHE A 118 -18.28 16.04 11.28
C PHE A 118 -17.74 17.06 10.27
N LEU A 119 -17.30 18.24 10.74
CA LEU A 119 -16.67 19.24 9.88
C LEU A 119 -15.35 18.74 9.28
N LEU A 120 -14.51 18.09 10.08
CA LEU A 120 -13.24 17.50 9.62
C LEU A 120 -13.47 16.41 8.57
N GLN A 121 -14.51 15.58 8.74
CA GLN A 121 -14.87 14.55 7.78
C GLN A 121 -15.43 15.16 6.49
N SER A 122 -16.36 16.11 6.61
CA SER A 122 -17.07 16.73 5.48
C SER A 122 -16.20 17.69 4.67
N GLU A 123 -15.17 18.27 5.29
CA GLU A 123 -14.23 19.17 4.64
C GLU A 123 -12.78 18.64 4.72
N PRO A 124 -12.38 17.72 3.82
CA PRO A 124 -11.07 17.05 3.87
C PRO A 124 -9.87 18.00 3.79
N ARG A 125 -10.08 19.25 3.36
CA ARG A 125 -9.06 20.31 3.29
C ARG A 125 -8.37 20.59 4.62
N HIS A 126 -9.08 20.49 5.74
CA HIS A 126 -8.54 20.77 7.07
C HIS A 126 -7.52 19.70 7.48
N ILE A 127 -7.90 18.42 7.31
CA ILE A 127 -7.01 17.28 7.55
C ILE A 127 -5.82 17.32 6.60
N ALA A 128 -6.04 17.64 5.32
CA ALA A 128 -4.96 17.81 4.35
C ALA A 128 -3.98 18.92 4.75
N HIS A 129 -4.43 19.97 5.44
CA HIS A 129 -3.54 20.99 5.99
C HIS A 129 -2.74 20.46 7.19
N LEU A 130 -3.40 19.76 8.12
CA LEU A 130 -2.74 19.14 9.27
C LEU A 130 -1.63 18.17 8.85
N CYS A 131 -1.90 17.28 7.88
CA CYS A 131 -0.90 16.32 7.37
C CYS A 131 0.37 16.98 6.81
N ARG A 132 0.32 18.28 6.46
CA ARG A 132 1.48 19.05 5.97
C ARG A 132 2.28 19.72 7.08
N LEU A 133 1.69 19.89 8.26
CA LEU A 133 2.31 20.57 9.40
C LEU A 133 2.86 19.60 10.45
N VAL A 134 2.33 18.38 10.49
CA VAL A 134 2.70 17.36 11.48
C VAL A 134 4.12 16.83 11.24
N SER A 135 4.84 16.59 12.34
CA SER A 135 6.19 16.04 12.32
C SER A 135 6.21 14.56 11.89
N MET A 136 7.38 14.05 11.50
CA MET A 136 7.54 12.63 11.15
C MET A 136 7.33 11.68 12.34
N SER A 137 7.45 12.14 13.59
CA SER A 137 7.18 11.35 14.80
C SER A 137 5.68 11.20 15.08
N GLU A 138 4.87 12.20 14.71
CA GLU A 138 3.45 12.26 15.04
C GLU A 138 2.56 11.80 13.87
N ILE A 139 3.10 11.78 12.64
CA ILE A 139 2.32 11.49 11.44
C ILE A 139 1.60 10.16 11.52
N ASP A 140 2.24 9.11 12.04
CA ASP A 140 1.61 7.80 12.10
C ASP A 140 0.37 7.83 13.01
N SER A 141 0.42 8.53 14.16
CA SER A 141 -0.73 8.68 15.06
C SER A 141 -1.89 9.44 14.38
N LEU A 142 -1.58 10.54 13.67
CA LEU A 142 -2.59 11.28 12.91
C LEU A 142 -3.23 10.40 11.84
N LEU A 143 -2.43 9.66 11.07
CA LEU A 143 -2.93 8.79 9.99
C LEU A 143 -3.79 7.65 10.52
N GLN A 144 -3.50 7.15 11.73
CA GLN A 144 -4.36 6.18 12.39
C GLN A 144 -5.77 6.73 12.63
N THR A 145 -5.85 7.93 13.21
CA THR A 145 -7.12 8.59 13.48
C THR A 145 -7.85 8.91 12.16
N VAL A 146 -7.16 9.44 11.17
CA VAL A 146 -7.76 9.81 9.89
C VAL A 146 -8.27 8.58 9.12
N MET A 147 -7.46 7.55 8.93
CA MET A 147 -7.78 6.43 8.03
C MET A 147 -8.65 5.33 8.64
N PHE A 148 -8.64 5.19 9.97
CA PHE A 148 -9.35 4.13 10.67
C PHE A 148 -10.43 4.63 11.64
N THR A 149 -10.51 5.94 11.88
CA THR A 149 -11.58 6.54 12.69
C THR A 149 -12.42 7.52 11.89
N ILE A 150 -11.83 8.57 11.30
CA ILE A 150 -12.59 9.61 10.58
C ILE A 150 -13.12 9.09 9.24
N TYR A 151 -12.30 8.33 8.52
CA TYR A 151 -12.65 7.66 7.24
C TYR A 151 -12.52 6.14 7.36
N GLY A 152 -12.91 5.61 8.52
CA GLY A 152 -12.73 4.21 8.88
C GLY A 152 -13.57 3.25 8.04
N ASN A 153 -14.72 3.70 7.50
CA ASN A 153 -15.62 2.86 6.73
C ASN A 153 -15.16 2.71 5.27
N GLN A 154 -14.13 1.90 5.07
CA GLN A 154 -13.49 1.65 3.77
C GLN A 154 -14.41 1.02 2.69
N TYR A 155 -15.64 0.64 3.02
CA TYR A 155 -16.63 0.08 2.08
C TYR A 155 -17.80 1.03 1.78
N GLU A 156 -17.81 2.21 2.39
CA GLU A 156 -18.73 3.30 2.10
C GLU A 156 -18.08 4.27 1.10
N SER A 157 -18.70 4.41 -0.07
CA SER A 157 -18.18 5.21 -1.19
C SER A 157 -17.88 6.64 -0.77
N ARG A 158 -18.78 7.26 0.01
CA ARG A 158 -18.65 8.64 0.44
C ARG A 158 -17.40 8.87 1.29
N GLU A 159 -17.18 8.06 2.33
CA GLU A 159 -15.98 8.19 3.18
C GLU A 159 -14.70 7.95 2.37
N GLU A 160 -14.73 6.96 1.48
CA GLU A 160 -13.60 6.64 0.62
C GLU A 160 -13.26 7.81 -0.34
N HIS A 161 -14.27 8.38 -0.98
CA HIS A 161 -14.11 9.52 -1.88
C HIS A 161 -13.65 10.79 -1.16
N LEU A 162 -14.12 11.03 0.08
CA LEU A 162 -13.63 12.13 0.92
C LEU A 162 -12.16 11.93 1.31
N LEU A 163 -11.78 10.70 1.68
CA LEU A 163 -10.39 10.35 1.97
C LEU A 163 -9.50 10.54 0.73
N LEU A 164 -9.93 10.10 -0.45
CA LEU A 164 -9.20 10.30 -1.70
C LEU A 164 -9.08 11.78 -2.08
N THR A 165 -10.10 12.60 -1.80
CA THR A 165 -10.06 14.06 -1.96
C THR A 165 -9.00 14.69 -1.04
N MET A 166 -8.87 14.19 0.20
CA MET A 166 -7.79 14.58 1.12
C MET A 166 -6.41 14.25 0.51
N PHE A 167 -6.24 13.01 0.02
CA PHE A 167 -5.01 12.59 -0.65
C PHE A 167 -4.64 13.47 -1.83
N GLN A 168 -5.60 13.83 -2.69
CA GLN A 168 -5.35 14.71 -3.83
C GLN A 168 -4.86 16.09 -3.41
N SER A 169 -5.42 16.65 -2.34
CA SER A 169 -4.98 17.95 -1.81
C SER A 169 -3.52 17.89 -1.32
N VAL A 170 -3.18 16.86 -0.54
CA VAL A 170 -1.82 16.69 -0.02
C VAL A 170 -0.81 16.37 -1.13
N LEU A 171 -1.17 15.48 -2.07
CA LEU A 171 -0.35 15.15 -3.24
C LEU A 171 -0.12 16.38 -4.12
N THR A 172 -1.16 17.17 -4.40
CA THR A 172 -1.04 18.42 -5.16
C THR A 172 -0.02 19.35 -4.52
N TYR A 173 -0.13 19.59 -3.22
CA TYR A 173 0.82 20.41 -2.49
C TYR A 173 2.26 19.87 -2.59
N GLN A 174 2.45 18.56 -2.40
CA GLN A 174 3.79 17.96 -2.51
C GLN A 174 4.37 18.11 -3.91
N PHE A 175 3.57 17.88 -4.95
CA PHE A 175 4.00 18.07 -6.32
C PHE A 175 4.40 19.52 -6.56
N ASP A 176 3.59 20.50 -6.16
CA ASP A 176 3.88 21.90 -6.39
C ASP A 176 5.18 22.36 -5.67
N ASN A 177 5.44 21.84 -4.47
CA ASN A 177 6.59 22.25 -3.63
C ASN A 177 7.88 21.41 -3.79
N THR A 178 7.87 20.31 -4.56
CA THR A 178 9.08 19.49 -4.77
C THR A 178 9.77 19.89 -6.07
N PRO A 179 11.00 20.44 -6.05
CA PRO A 179 11.64 20.99 -7.26
C PRO A 179 12.07 19.91 -8.26
N ASP A 180 12.44 18.73 -7.79
CA ASP A 180 12.99 17.66 -8.62
C ASP A 180 12.14 16.38 -8.56
N TYR A 181 11.80 15.83 -9.72
CA TYR A 181 11.01 14.60 -9.83
C TYR A 181 11.76 13.36 -9.34
N SER A 182 13.11 13.36 -9.33
CA SER A 182 13.87 12.18 -8.91
C SER A 182 13.76 11.89 -7.41
N SER A 183 13.52 12.93 -6.61
CA SER A 183 13.23 12.86 -5.17
C SER A 183 11.73 12.72 -4.84
N LEU A 184 10.87 13.15 -5.76
CA LEU A 184 9.42 13.16 -5.61
C LEU A 184 8.89 11.72 -5.44
N LEU A 185 8.09 11.53 -4.38
CA LEU A 185 7.60 10.21 -3.97
C LEU A 185 8.74 9.18 -3.81
N ARG A 186 9.99 9.55 -3.56
CA ARG A 186 11.03 8.62 -3.08
C ARG A 186 11.43 8.92 -1.65
N ALA A 187 11.49 10.20 -1.30
CA ALA A 187 11.73 10.65 0.06
C ALA A 187 10.64 10.18 1.04
N ASN A 188 11.07 9.88 2.27
CA ASN A 188 10.18 9.67 3.40
C ASN A 188 9.60 11.03 3.82
N THR A 189 8.36 11.26 3.40
CA THR A 189 7.56 12.46 3.63
C THR A 189 6.20 12.08 4.23
N PRO A 190 5.46 13.02 4.83
CA PRO A 190 4.10 12.75 5.33
C PRO A 190 3.21 12.10 4.27
N VAL A 191 3.24 12.59 3.03
CA VAL A 191 2.45 12.01 1.91
C VAL A 191 2.86 10.58 1.58
N SER A 192 4.17 10.30 1.63
CA SER A 192 4.64 8.93 1.40
C SER A 192 4.20 7.96 2.51
N ARG A 193 4.14 8.43 3.77
CA ARG A 193 3.59 7.66 4.90
C ARG A 193 2.09 7.46 4.73
N MET A 194 1.37 8.51 4.34
CA MET A 194 -0.06 8.42 4.01
C MET A 194 -0.33 7.31 2.99
N MET A 195 0.37 7.32 1.87
CA MET A 195 0.21 6.33 0.81
C MET A 195 0.49 4.90 1.32
N THR A 196 1.57 4.68 2.07
CA THR A 196 1.88 3.37 2.66
C THR A 196 0.84 2.92 3.68
N THR A 197 0.30 3.82 4.51
CA THR A 197 -0.74 3.48 5.48
C THR A 197 -2.06 3.15 4.78
N TYR A 198 -2.40 3.89 3.72
CA TYR A 198 -3.60 3.63 2.93
C TYR A 198 -3.57 2.25 2.27
N THR A 199 -2.43 1.82 1.72
CA THR A 199 -2.32 0.49 1.10
C THR A 199 -2.42 -0.67 2.10
N ARG A 200 -2.34 -0.39 3.41
CA ARG A 200 -2.53 -1.39 4.47
C ARG A 200 -3.99 -1.54 4.91
N ARG A 201 -4.92 -0.74 4.37
CA ARG A 201 -6.36 -0.90 4.57
C ARG A 201 -6.84 -2.20 3.91
N GLY A 202 -8.03 -2.65 4.30
CA GLY A 202 -8.59 -3.96 3.93
C GLY A 202 -8.49 -4.27 2.43
N PRO A 203 -8.96 -3.39 1.52
CA PRO A 203 -8.89 -3.64 0.08
C PRO A 203 -7.46 -3.86 -0.43
N GLY A 204 -6.49 -3.08 0.06
CA GLY A 204 -5.09 -3.23 -0.30
C GLY A 204 -4.51 -4.56 0.19
N GLN A 205 -4.85 -4.97 1.40
CA GLN A 205 -4.43 -6.28 1.91
C GLN A 205 -5.06 -7.45 1.15
N SER A 206 -6.35 -7.37 0.85
CA SER A 206 -7.06 -8.40 0.06
C SER A 206 -6.40 -8.59 -1.30
N PHE A 207 -6.02 -7.49 -1.95
CA PHE A 207 -5.29 -7.52 -3.21
C PHE A 207 -3.91 -8.20 -3.10
N LEU A 208 -3.12 -7.86 -2.08
CA LEU A 208 -1.83 -8.52 -1.85
C LEU A 208 -1.99 -10.02 -1.62
N LYS A 209 -3.02 -10.42 -0.87
CA LYS A 209 -3.33 -11.84 -0.64
C LYS A 209 -3.65 -12.56 -1.94
N SER A 210 -4.55 -12.01 -2.77
CA SER A 210 -4.92 -12.65 -4.04
C SER A 210 -3.75 -12.74 -5.04
N VAL A 211 -2.84 -11.77 -5.03
CA VAL A 211 -1.78 -11.69 -6.07
C VAL A 211 -0.47 -12.35 -5.65
N LEU A 212 -0.13 -12.31 -4.36
CA LEU A 212 1.19 -12.70 -3.88
C LEU A 212 1.19 -13.93 -2.98
N ALA A 213 0.10 -14.24 -2.26
CA ALA A 213 0.14 -15.26 -1.22
C ALA A 213 0.57 -16.63 -1.76
N ASP A 214 -0.02 -17.10 -2.86
CA ASP A 214 0.30 -18.42 -3.42
C ASP A 214 1.75 -18.51 -3.89
N ARG A 215 2.25 -17.47 -4.57
CA ARG A 215 3.64 -17.40 -5.04
C ARG A 215 4.64 -17.37 -3.89
N ILE A 216 4.32 -16.64 -2.82
CA ILE A 216 5.16 -16.55 -1.63
C ILE A 216 5.17 -17.88 -0.87
N ASN A 217 4.00 -18.50 -0.65
CA ASN A 217 3.90 -19.79 0.03
C ASN A 217 4.65 -20.89 -0.73
N GLY A 218 4.45 -20.99 -2.05
CA GLY A 218 5.17 -21.96 -2.88
C GLY A 218 6.70 -21.78 -2.85
N LEU A 219 7.20 -20.55 -2.73
CA LEU A 219 8.64 -20.31 -2.59
C LEU A 219 9.17 -20.67 -1.20
N ILE A 220 8.39 -20.46 -0.15
CA ILE A 220 8.81 -20.72 1.25
C ILE A 220 8.87 -22.21 1.56
N GLU A 221 8.07 -23.02 0.86
CA GLU A 221 8.14 -24.48 0.93
C GLU A 221 9.49 -25.04 0.45
N LEU A 222 10.18 -24.32 -0.46
CA LEU A 222 11.49 -24.70 -1.01
C LEU A 222 12.64 -24.31 -0.06
N LYS A 223 12.67 -24.92 1.14
CA LYS A 223 13.62 -24.56 2.22
C LYS A 223 15.09 -24.73 1.85
N ASP A 224 15.40 -25.73 1.03
CA ASP A 224 16.78 -26.06 0.66
C ASP A 224 17.30 -25.29 -0.55
N LEU A 225 16.43 -24.58 -1.28
CA LEU A 225 16.78 -23.86 -2.50
C LEU A 225 17.65 -22.62 -2.19
N ASP A 226 18.95 -22.70 -2.51
CA ASP A 226 19.89 -21.58 -2.39
C ASP A 226 20.07 -20.87 -3.73
N LEU A 227 19.46 -19.68 -3.86
CA LEU A 227 19.62 -18.78 -5.02
C LEU A 227 20.54 -17.59 -4.71
N GLU A 228 21.55 -17.79 -3.86
CA GLU A 228 22.58 -16.78 -3.62
C GLU A 228 23.41 -16.55 -4.90
N ILE A 229 23.41 -15.32 -5.41
CA ILE A 229 24.07 -14.89 -6.64
C ILE A 229 25.20 -13.88 -6.38
N ASN A 230 25.45 -13.50 -5.13
CA ASN A 230 26.60 -12.67 -4.78
C ASN A 230 27.88 -13.51 -4.90
N PRO A 231 28.80 -13.18 -5.84
CA PRO A 231 29.98 -14.01 -6.10
C PRO A 231 30.86 -14.23 -4.89
N LEU A 232 31.03 -13.22 -4.03
CA LEU A 232 31.85 -13.34 -2.83
C LEU A 232 31.28 -14.35 -1.85
N LYS A 233 29.97 -14.29 -1.59
CA LYS A 233 29.28 -15.23 -0.71
C LYS A 233 29.26 -16.65 -1.25
N VAL A 234 29.10 -16.79 -2.57
CA VAL A 234 29.14 -18.11 -3.24
C VAL A 234 30.54 -18.69 -3.14
N TYR A 235 31.58 -17.88 -3.36
CA TYR A 235 32.97 -18.30 -3.21
C TYR A 235 33.29 -18.74 -1.78
N GLU A 236 32.91 -17.93 -0.77
CA GLU A 236 33.11 -18.24 0.66
C GLU A 236 32.46 -19.59 1.04
N ARG A 237 31.21 -19.82 0.65
CA ARG A 237 30.54 -21.11 0.89
C ARG A 237 31.18 -22.27 0.15
N MET A 238 31.63 -22.04 -1.09
CA MET A 238 32.29 -23.06 -1.90
C MET A 238 33.59 -23.51 -1.26
N ILE A 239 34.42 -22.57 -0.77
CA ILE A 239 35.69 -22.91 -0.13
C ILE A 239 35.49 -23.58 1.23
N GLU A 240 34.50 -23.14 2.02
CA GLU A 240 34.13 -23.77 3.29
C GLU A 240 33.75 -25.24 3.06
N GLN A 241 32.92 -25.50 2.05
CA GLN A 241 32.50 -26.86 1.71
C GLN A 241 33.65 -27.73 1.20
N ILE A 242 34.56 -27.18 0.38
CA ILE A 242 35.76 -27.91 -0.06
C ILE A 242 36.68 -28.24 1.13
N GLU A 243 36.88 -27.30 2.05
CA GLU A 243 37.70 -27.51 3.24
C GLU A 243 37.09 -28.55 4.19
N GLU A 244 35.76 -28.56 4.35
CA GLU A 244 35.03 -29.59 5.09
C GLU A 244 35.16 -30.98 4.44
N ASP A 245 35.05 -31.06 3.11
CA ASP A 245 35.07 -32.33 2.37
C ASP A 245 36.48 -32.92 2.23
N THR A 246 37.49 -32.08 2.02
CA THR A 246 38.87 -32.51 1.72
C THR A 246 39.85 -32.35 2.88
N GLY A 247 39.47 -31.62 3.92
CA GLY A 247 40.32 -31.32 5.08
C GLY A 247 41.48 -30.35 4.80
N GLN A 248 41.67 -29.89 3.56
CA GLN A 248 42.71 -28.93 3.18
C GLN A 248 42.21 -27.96 2.11
N LEU A 249 42.53 -26.68 2.26
CA LEU A 249 42.21 -25.66 1.26
C LEU A 249 43.20 -25.74 0.07
N PRO A 250 42.72 -25.89 -1.18
CA PRO A 250 43.61 -25.89 -2.33
C PRO A 250 44.41 -24.58 -2.46
N PRO A 251 45.70 -24.61 -2.84
CA PRO A 251 46.55 -23.40 -2.91
C PRO A 251 46.05 -22.34 -3.91
N HIS A 252 45.25 -22.75 -4.88
CA HIS A 252 44.70 -21.88 -5.93
C HIS A 252 43.39 -21.19 -5.54
N LEU A 253 42.84 -21.47 -4.36
CA LEU A 253 41.61 -20.86 -3.84
C LEU A 253 41.89 -20.13 -2.51
N PRO A 254 42.53 -18.95 -2.53
CA PRO A 254 42.86 -18.22 -1.30
C PRO A 254 41.61 -17.69 -0.59
N LYS A 255 41.67 -17.56 0.74
CA LYS A 255 40.67 -16.86 1.56
C LYS A 255 40.86 -15.34 1.47
N GLY A 256 39.78 -14.58 1.66
CA GLY A 256 39.83 -13.11 1.73
C GLY A 256 39.99 -12.38 0.39
N ILE A 257 39.47 -12.96 -0.69
CA ILE A 257 39.46 -12.33 -2.01
C ILE A 257 38.41 -11.21 -2.10
N THR A 258 38.57 -10.34 -3.10
CA THR A 258 37.57 -9.31 -3.42
C THR A 258 36.37 -9.90 -4.17
N GLY A 259 35.24 -9.19 -4.17
CA GLY A 259 34.04 -9.61 -4.92
C GLY A 259 34.25 -9.65 -6.44
N GLU A 260 35.18 -8.85 -6.98
CA GLU A 260 35.56 -8.86 -8.40
C GLU A 260 36.33 -10.14 -8.74
N GLN A 261 37.34 -10.50 -7.94
CA GLN A 261 38.07 -11.75 -8.09
C GLN A 261 37.15 -12.97 -7.95
N ALA A 262 36.20 -12.93 -7.01
CA ALA A 262 35.21 -13.99 -6.86
C ALA A 262 34.29 -14.11 -8.09
N ALA A 263 33.95 -12.99 -8.73
CA ALA A 263 33.12 -12.96 -9.93
C ALA A 263 33.84 -13.51 -11.18
N GLU A 264 35.17 -13.43 -11.23
CA GLU A 264 36.01 -13.98 -12.31
C GLU A 264 36.28 -15.48 -12.16
N ASN A 265 36.05 -16.06 -10.99
CA ASN A 265 36.29 -17.48 -10.74
C ASN A 265 35.34 -18.37 -11.58
N PRO A 266 35.85 -19.29 -12.43
CA PRO A 266 35.00 -20.13 -13.28
C PRO A 266 34.05 -21.07 -12.52
N GLN A 267 34.46 -21.61 -11.38
CA GLN A 267 33.62 -22.49 -10.56
C GLN A 267 32.45 -21.71 -9.94
N VAL A 268 32.71 -20.49 -9.46
CA VAL A 268 31.67 -19.58 -8.94
C VAL A 268 30.68 -19.22 -10.04
N GLN A 269 31.16 -18.94 -11.26
CA GLN A 269 30.29 -18.66 -12.41
C GLN A 269 29.38 -19.85 -12.74
N ALA A 270 29.94 -21.08 -12.79
CA ALA A 270 29.19 -22.30 -13.04
C ALA A 270 28.09 -22.57 -11.98
N ILE A 271 28.30 -22.15 -10.73
CA ILE A 271 27.29 -22.24 -9.67
C ILE A 271 26.20 -21.17 -9.83
N ILE A 272 26.58 -19.95 -10.23
CA ILE A 272 25.67 -18.80 -10.30
C ILE A 272 24.73 -18.85 -11.53
N GLU A 273 25.20 -19.34 -12.68
CA GLU A 273 24.41 -19.39 -13.92
C GLU A 273 23.04 -20.11 -13.79
N PRO A 274 22.96 -21.34 -13.26
CA PRO A 274 21.65 -21.99 -13.07
C PRO A 274 20.78 -21.25 -12.04
N ARG A 275 21.39 -20.66 -11.00
CA ARG A 275 20.68 -19.87 -9.99
C ARG A 275 20.07 -18.60 -10.59
N LEU A 276 20.76 -17.91 -11.49
CA LEU A 276 20.25 -16.75 -12.21
C LEU A 276 19.04 -17.09 -13.08
N THR A 277 19.09 -18.25 -13.76
CA THR A 277 17.99 -18.75 -14.60
C THR A 277 16.76 -19.00 -13.75
N MET A 278 16.90 -19.78 -12.67
CA MET A 278 15.78 -20.08 -11.78
C MET A 278 15.23 -18.84 -11.06
N LEU A 279 16.11 -17.92 -10.63
CA LEU A 279 15.68 -16.65 -10.04
C LEU A 279 14.87 -15.79 -11.03
N THR A 280 15.29 -15.78 -12.30
CA THR A 280 14.58 -15.08 -13.38
C THR A 280 13.21 -15.70 -13.66
N GLU A 281 13.10 -17.02 -13.66
CA GLU A 281 11.83 -17.73 -13.82
C GLU A 281 10.87 -17.42 -12.67
N ILE A 282 11.34 -17.49 -11.42
CA ILE A 282 10.53 -17.17 -10.24
C ILE A 282 10.08 -15.70 -10.30
N ALA A 283 10.99 -14.77 -10.59
CA ALA A 283 10.65 -13.34 -10.68
C ALA A 283 9.63 -13.05 -11.80
N ASN A 284 9.72 -13.73 -12.94
CA ASN A 284 8.71 -13.66 -13.99
C ASN A 284 7.35 -14.20 -13.51
N GLY A 285 7.33 -15.28 -12.74
CA GLY A 285 6.11 -15.82 -12.14
C GLY A 285 5.39 -14.83 -11.23
N PHE A 286 6.14 -14.09 -10.39
CA PHE A 286 5.59 -13.00 -9.57
C PHE A 286 5.10 -11.83 -10.43
N LEU A 287 5.89 -11.42 -11.43
CA LEU A 287 5.52 -10.30 -12.29
C LEU A 287 4.22 -10.59 -13.06
N THR A 288 4.07 -11.81 -13.59
CA THR A 288 2.87 -12.23 -14.31
C THR A 288 1.63 -12.15 -13.44
N THR A 289 1.66 -12.69 -12.20
CA THR A 289 0.49 -12.62 -11.32
C THR A 289 0.14 -11.19 -10.93
N ILE A 290 1.15 -10.31 -10.76
CA ILE A 290 0.92 -8.88 -10.49
C ILE A 290 0.24 -8.19 -11.67
N ILE A 291 0.69 -8.47 -12.89
CA ILE A 291 0.12 -7.86 -14.11
C ILE A 291 -1.31 -8.37 -14.35
N GLU A 292 -1.54 -9.67 -14.16
CA GLU A 292 -2.85 -10.30 -14.33
C GLU A 292 -3.86 -9.81 -13.29
N GLY A 293 -3.41 -9.42 -12.09
CA GLY A 293 -4.26 -8.86 -11.03
C GLY A 293 -4.76 -7.43 -11.27
N LEU A 294 -4.68 -6.88 -12.48
CA LEU A 294 -5.05 -5.48 -12.74
C LEU A 294 -6.51 -5.16 -12.36
N GLU A 295 -7.44 -6.08 -12.59
CA GLU A 295 -8.87 -5.85 -12.35
C GLU A 295 -9.24 -5.94 -10.86
N GLU A 296 -8.48 -6.70 -10.10
CA GLU A 296 -8.58 -6.90 -8.66
C GLU A 296 -7.94 -5.72 -7.89
N ALA A 297 -7.15 -4.89 -8.58
CA ALA A 297 -6.49 -3.75 -7.96
C ALA A 297 -7.53 -2.75 -7.40
N PRO A 298 -7.48 -2.39 -6.11
CA PRO A 298 -8.49 -1.55 -5.47
C PRO A 298 -8.62 -0.19 -6.14
N TYR A 299 -9.86 0.29 -6.29
CA TYR A 299 -10.18 1.57 -6.94
C TYR A 299 -9.32 2.72 -6.44
N GLY A 300 -9.21 2.93 -5.13
CA GLY A 300 -8.45 4.08 -4.61
C GLY A 300 -6.94 3.97 -4.81
N ILE A 301 -6.36 2.76 -4.89
CA ILE A 301 -4.95 2.57 -5.27
C ILE A 301 -4.75 2.95 -6.74
N ARG A 302 -5.63 2.48 -7.63
CA ARG A 302 -5.65 2.85 -9.05
C ARG A 302 -5.84 4.36 -9.23
N TRP A 303 -6.73 4.96 -8.46
CA TRP A 303 -7.01 6.40 -8.49
C TRP A 303 -5.82 7.23 -7.99
N ILE A 304 -5.12 6.81 -6.93
CA ILE A 304 -3.86 7.46 -6.51
C ILE A 304 -2.83 7.40 -7.63
N CYS A 305 -2.69 6.27 -8.34
CA CYS A 305 -1.81 6.17 -9.50
C CYS A 305 -2.22 7.12 -10.62
N LYS A 306 -3.52 7.22 -10.92
CA LYS A 306 -4.08 8.22 -11.84
C LYS A 306 -3.73 9.65 -11.42
N GLN A 307 -3.85 10.00 -10.14
CA GLN A 307 -3.48 11.33 -9.65
C GLN A 307 -1.98 11.60 -9.79
N ILE A 308 -1.12 10.63 -9.46
CA ILE A 308 0.34 10.75 -9.68
C ILE A 308 0.62 11.05 -11.16
N ARG A 309 -0.01 10.32 -12.09
CA ARG A 309 0.11 10.58 -13.53
C ARG A 309 -0.33 11.99 -13.92
N SER A 310 -1.53 12.39 -13.52
CA SER A 310 -2.11 13.69 -13.85
C SER A 310 -1.29 14.86 -13.30
N LEU A 311 -0.85 14.77 -12.04
CA LEU A 311 -0.01 15.80 -11.41
C LEU A 311 1.39 15.86 -12.03
N THR A 312 1.95 14.70 -12.44
CA THR A 312 3.21 14.66 -13.18
C THR A 312 3.10 15.40 -14.51
N LYS A 313 2.06 15.11 -15.31
CA LYS A 313 1.83 15.80 -16.59
C LYS A 313 1.52 17.29 -16.42
N ARG A 314 0.84 17.66 -15.33
CA ARG A 314 0.56 19.07 -15.01
C ARG A 314 1.82 19.84 -14.67
N LYS A 315 2.70 19.27 -13.84
CA LYS A 315 3.95 19.92 -13.41
C LYS A 315 5.04 19.85 -14.49
N TYR A 316 5.08 18.75 -15.23
CA TYR A 316 6.08 18.47 -16.25
C TYR A 316 5.36 18.04 -17.55
N PRO A 317 4.90 18.99 -18.38
CA PRO A 317 4.17 18.69 -19.62
C PRO A 317 4.95 17.81 -20.59
N ASP A 318 6.29 17.94 -20.61
CA ASP A 318 7.20 17.18 -21.46
C ASP A 318 7.62 15.83 -20.85
N ALA A 319 7.08 15.45 -19.69
CA ALA A 319 7.40 14.17 -19.07
C ALA A 319 6.92 13.01 -19.94
N ASN A 320 7.87 12.19 -20.39
CA ASN A 320 7.55 10.97 -21.11
C ASN A 320 6.92 9.91 -20.19
N ASP A 321 6.34 8.88 -20.81
CA ASP A 321 5.69 7.79 -20.08
C ASP A 321 6.66 7.05 -19.14
N GLN A 322 7.95 7.05 -19.44
CA GLN A 322 8.96 6.42 -18.58
C GLN A 322 9.12 7.15 -17.24
N VAL A 323 9.10 8.49 -17.23
CA VAL A 323 9.15 9.29 -15.99
C VAL A 323 7.89 9.04 -15.17
N ILE A 324 6.72 9.04 -15.83
CA ILE A 324 5.43 8.77 -15.20
C ILE A 324 5.41 7.37 -14.55
N CYS A 325 5.79 6.34 -15.31
CA CYS A 325 5.87 4.96 -14.81
C CYS A 325 6.84 4.83 -13.64
N THR A 326 7.93 5.60 -13.64
CA THR A 326 8.91 5.61 -12.53
C THR A 326 8.28 6.17 -11.24
N LEU A 327 7.49 7.24 -11.33
CA LEU A 327 6.81 7.81 -10.16
C LEU A 327 5.69 6.89 -9.64
N ILE A 328 4.91 6.29 -10.54
CA ILE A 328 3.92 5.27 -10.19
C ILE A 328 4.62 4.07 -9.53
N GLY A 329 5.76 3.61 -10.07
CA GLY A 329 6.58 2.54 -9.50
C GLY A 329 7.14 2.85 -8.12
N GLY A 330 7.42 4.13 -7.84
CA GLY A 330 7.77 4.62 -6.50
C GLY A 330 6.63 4.48 -5.48
N PHE A 331 5.38 4.45 -5.92
CA PHE A 331 4.24 4.14 -5.05
C PHE A 331 3.92 2.64 -5.07
N PHE A 332 3.54 2.12 -6.23
CA PHE A 332 2.98 0.77 -6.37
C PHE A 332 4.00 -0.33 -6.04
N PHE A 333 5.21 -0.31 -6.60
CA PHE A 333 6.21 -1.34 -6.27
C PHE A 333 6.91 -1.05 -4.95
N LEU A 334 7.47 0.15 -4.80
CA LEU A 334 8.33 0.46 -3.67
C LEU A 334 7.58 0.51 -2.32
N ARG A 335 6.33 0.96 -2.31
CA ARG A 335 5.58 1.17 -1.04
C ARG A 335 4.44 0.21 -0.81
N PHE A 336 4.05 -0.57 -1.80
CA PHE A 336 2.94 -1.51 -1.68
C PHE A 336 3.37 -2.95 -1.92
N ILE A 337 3.82 -3.31 -3.14
CA ILE A 337 4.16 -4.70 -3.49
C ILE A 337 5.44 -5.19 -2.80
N ASN A 338 6.58 -4.50 -2.98
CA ASN A 338 7.89 -4.99 -2.53
C ASN A 338 7.99 -5.16 -1.01
N PRO A 339 7.46 -4.25 -0.17
CA PRO A 339 7.42 -4.48 1.26
C PRO A 339 6.70 -5.78 1.65
N ALA A 340 5.61 -6.13 0.94
CA ALA A 340 4.85 -7.35 1.19
C ALA A 340 5.62 -8.61 0.76
N ILE A 341 6.41 -8.54 -0.31
CA ILE A 341 7.30 -9.64 -0.75
C ILE A 341 8.44 -9.85 0.25
N VAL A 342 9.06 -8.78 0.76
CA VAL A 342 10.23 -8.87 1.67
C VAL A 342 9.82 -9.26 3.09
N THR A 343 8.65 -8.80 3.55
CA THR A 343 8.15 -9.03 4.92
C THR A 343 6.75 -9.66 4.94
N PRO A 344 6.54 -10.82 4.32
CA PRO A 344 5.21 -11.39 4.09
C PRO A 344 4.41 -11.66 5.36
N LYS A 345 5.08 -12.03 6.48
CA LYS A 345 4.43 -12.20 7.79
C LYS A 345 3.77 -10.91 8.27
N SER A 346 4.43 -9.76 8.14
CA SER A 346 3.91 -8.44 8.58
C SER A 346 2.73 -7.94 7.74
N TYR A 347 2.50 -8.57 6.58
CA TYR A 347 1.37 -8.36 5.69
C TYR A 347 0.35 -9.52 5.74
N MET A 348 0.53 -10.46 6.68
CA MET A 348 -0.33 -11.64 6.87
C MET A 348 -0.53 -12.46 5.59
N LEU A 349 0.51 -12.57 4.78
CA LEU A 349 0.53 -13.41 3.58
C LEU A 349 0.93 -14.86 3.90
N ILE A 350 1.54 -15.06 5.08
CA ILE A 350 2.02 -16.34 5.60
C ILE A 350 1.88 -16.36 7.12
N ASP A 351 1.84 -17.57 7.69
CA ASP A 351 1.69 -17.78 9.14
C ASP A 351 3.02 -17.72 9.91
N GLY A 352 4.12 -18.16 9.29
CA GLY A 352 5.43 -18.30 9.93
C GLY A 352 6.51 -17.37 9.36
N THR A 353 7.62 -17.21 10.08
CA THR A 353 8.80 -16.52 9.54
C THR A 353 9.50 -17.42 8.51
N PRO A 354 9.78 -16.94 7.27
CA PRO A 354 10.49 -17.73 6.28
C PRO A 354 11.89 -18.12 6.75
N ALA A 355 12.36 -19.29 6.34
CA ALA A 355 13.76 -19.68 6.51
C ALA A 355 14.70 -18.70 5.78
N GLU A 356 15.98 -18.68 6.16
CA GLU A 356 16.95 -17.69 5.66
C GLU A 356 17.06 -17.68 4.13
N ARG A 357 17.12 -18.87 3.51
CA ARG A 357 17.25 -19.05 2.05
C ARG A 357 16.03 -18.49 1.28
N PRO A 358 14.78 -18.94 1.53
CA PRO A 358 13.60 -18.32 0.91
C PRO A 358 13.47 -16.82 1.16
N ARG A 359 13.79 -16.34 2.37
CA ARG A 359 13.77 -14.90 2.70
C ARG A 359 14.76 -14.11 1.83
N ARG A 360 15.95 -14.67 1.59
CA ARG A 360 16.95 -14.09 0.70
C ARG A 360 16.45 -14.05 -0.74
N THR A 361 15.84 -15.13 -1.22
CA THR A 361 15.24 -15.19 -2.56
C THR A 361 14.12 -14.17 -2.74
N LEU A 362 13.20 -14.04 -1.78
CA LEU A 362 12.16 -13.00 -1.78
C LEU A 362 12.76 -11.60 -1.86
N THR A 363 13.86 -11.35 -1.15
CA THR A 363 14.58 -10.07 -1.23
C THR A 363 15.13 -9.82 -2.64
N TYR A 364 15.64 -10.86 -3.32
CA TYR A 364 16.10 -10.73 -4.70
C TYR A 364 14.96 -10.46 -5.68
N ILE A 365 13.83 -11.14 -5.54
CA ILE A 365 12.63 -10.89 -6.35
C ILE A 365 12.18 -9.44 -6.18
N ALA A 366 12.07 -8.94 -4.95
CA ALA A 366 11.69 -7.56 -4.68
C ALA A 366 12.67 -6.55 -5.30
N LYS A 367 13.98 -6.81 -5.25
CA LYS A 367 15.00 -5.97 -5.90
C LYS A 367 14.87 -5.99 -7.43
N MET A 368 14.62 -7.16 -8.03
CA MET A 368 14.41 -7.29 -9.47
C MET A 368 13.19 -6.51 -9.94
N LEU A 369 12.05 -6.65 -9.25
CA LEU A 369 10.83 -5.88 -9.52
C LEU A 369 11.05 -4.38 -9.31
N GLN A 370 11.80 -3.98 -8.27
CA GLN A 370 12.12 -2.59 -8.03
C GLN A 370 12.98 -1.98 -9.14
N ASN A 371 13.98 -2.73 -9.62
CA ASN A 371 14.87 -2.34 -10.70
C ASN A 371 14.15 -2.29 -12.06
N LEU A 372 13.12 -3.12 -12.24
CA LEU A 372 12.24 -3.08 -13.41
C LEU A 372 11.34 -1.83 -13.40
N ALA A 373 10.73 -1.52 -12.25
CA ALA A 373 9.86 -0.36 -12.07
C ALA A 373 10.61 0.99 -12.16
N ASN A 374 11.87 1.03 -11.72
CA ASN A 374 12.72 2.21 -11.76
C ASN A 374 13.82 2.12 -12.83
N LYS A 375 14.72 3.10 -12.88
CA LYS A 375 16.00 2.98 -13.58
C LYS A 375 16.99 2.27 -12.63
N PRO A 376 17.52 1.09 -13.01
CA PRO A 376 18.43 0.35 -12.14
C PRO A 376 19.75 1.10 -11.93
N SER A 377 20.34 0.96 -10.74
CA SER A 377 21.70 1.42 -10.43
C SER A 377 22.48 0.26 -9.83
N TYR A 378 23.55 -0.15 -10.52
CA TYR A 378 24.39 -1.29 -10.12
C TYR A 378 25.64 -0.87 -9.35
N ALA A 379 25.78 0.43 -9.03
CA ALA A 379 26.97 0.96 -8.37
C ALA A 379 27.27 0.28 -7.02
N LYS A 380 26.24 -0.13 -6.28
CA LYS A 380 26.38 -0.79 -4.97
C LYS A 380 26.45 -2.32 -5.07
N GLU A 381 25.86 -2.90 -6.12
CA GLU A 381 25.73 -4.35 -6.28
C GLU A 381 26.00 -4.73 -7.75
N PRO A 382 27.27 -4.71 -8.20
CA PRO A 382 27.61 -4.91 -9.61
C PRO A 382 27.13 -6.25 -10.16
N TYR A 383 27.11 -7.29 -9.33
CA TYR A 383 26.65 -8.63 -9.68
C TYR A 383 25.18 -8.69 -10.14
N MET A 384 24.33 -7.74 -9.73
CA MET A 384 22.95 -7.61 -10.18
C MET A 384 22.83 -7.23 -11.66
N ALA A 385 23.91 -6.74 -12.30
CA ALA A 385 23.91 -6.41 -13.72
C ALA A 385 23.65 -7.65 -14.60
N LYS A 386 23.95 -8.87 -14.12
CA LYS A 386 23.63 -10.12 -14.84
C LYS A 386 22.13 -10.36 -15.00
N LEU A 387 21.28 -9.67 -14.22
CA LEU A 387 19.82 -9.73 -14.32
C LEU A 387 19.22 -8.65 -15.25
N GLN A 388 20.05 -7.88 -15.95
CA GLN A 388 19.60 -6.94 -16.97
C GLN A 388 18.67 -7.56 -18.04
N PRO A 389 18.90 -8.79 -18.53
CA PRO A 389 18.00 -9.40 -19.51
C PRO A 389 16.54 -9.47 -19.03
N PHE A 390 16.31 -9.76 -17.75
CA PHE A 390 14.97 -9.74 -17.14
C PHE A 390 14.31 -8.37 -17.27
N ILE A 391 15.07 -7.28 -17.06
CA ILE A 391 14.55 -5.92 -17.15
C ILE A 391 14.14 -5.61 -18.60
N HIS A 392 15.01 -5.89 -19.57
CA HIS A 392 14.75 -5.61 -20.97
C HIS A 392 13.52 -6.37 -21.50
N GLN A 393 13.40 -7.66 -21.15
CA GLN A 393 12.28 -8.50 -21.59
C GLN A 393 10.92 -8.09 -21.02
N ASN A 394 10.91 -7.42 -19.86
CA ASN A 394 9.70 -7.10 -19.13
C ASN A 394 9.34 -5.60 -19.13
N LYS A 395 10.18 -4.74 -19.72
CA LYS A 395 10.02 -3.28 -19.61
C LYS A 395 8.72 -2.77 -20.23
N ASP A 396 8.35 -3.29 -21.39
CA ASP A 396 7.16 -2.83 -22.10
C ASP A 396 5.87 -3.28 -21.41
N ARG A 397 5.82 -4.55 -20.97
CA ARG A 397 4.63 -5.07 -20.27
C ARG A 397 4.40 -4.37 -18.93
N ILE A 398 5.46 -4.04 -18.19
CA ILE A 398 5.28 -3.33 -16.91
C ILE A 398 4.86 -1.89 -17.15
N ASN A 399 5.42 -1.20 -18.15
CA ASN A 399 5.02 0.16 -18.46
C ASN A 399 3.55 0.20 -18.92
N LYS A 400 3.13 -0.76 -19.74
CA LYS A 400 1.72 -0.94 -20.11
C LYS A 400 0.83 -1.15 -18.89
N PHE A 401 1.18 -2.08 -18.01
CA PHE A 401 0.44 -2.32 -16.76
C PHE A 401 0.31 -1.04 -15.92
N MET A 402 1.38 -0.25 -15.75
CA MET A 402 1.34 1.00 -14.98
C MET A 402 0.40 2.05 -15.59
N ILE A 403 0.34 2.12 -16.92
CA ILE A 403 -0.57 3.01 -17.63
C ILE A 403 -2.01 2.54 -17.44
N ASP A 404 -2.27 1.25 -17.66
CA ASP A 404 -3.60 0.64 -17.53
C ASP A 404 -4.13 0.71 -16.08
N LEU A 405 -3.24 0.67 -15.09
CA LEU A 405 -3.57 0.88 -13.67
C LEU A 405 -4.19 2.26 -13.41
N CYS A 406 -3.84 3.27 -14.21
CA CYS A 406 -4.35 4.63 -14.09
C CYS A 406 -5.71 4.85 -14.78
N GLU A 407 -6.20 3.88 -15.54
CA GLU A 407 -7.45 3.98 -16.29
C GLU A 407 -8.65 3.68 -15.39
N VAL A 408 -9.03 4.69 -14.60
CA VAL A 408 -10.21 4.65 -13.71
C VAL A 408 -11.04 5.93 -13.80
N GLN A 409 -12.35 5.79 -13.63
CA GLN A 409 -13.29 6.90 -13.63
C GLN A 409 -13.10 7.81 -12.42
N ASP A 410 -13.40 9.10 -12.59
CA ASP A 410 -13.43 10.04 -11.47
C ASP A 410 -14.72 9.86 -10.65
N PHE A 411 -14.62 10.14 -9.36
CA PHE A 411 -15.73 9.97 -8.42
C PHE A 411 -16.48 11.28 -8.11
N TYR A 412 -16.07 12.43 -8.66
CA TYR A 412 -16.58 13.75 -8.24
C TYR A 412 -18.10 13.87 -8.36
N GLU A 413 -18.68 13.44 -9.47
CA GLU A 413 -20.14 13.46 -9.68
C GLU A 413 -20.87 12.57 -8.64
N SER A 414 -20.33 11.38 -8.36
CA SER A 414 -20.90 10.48 -7.35
C SER A 414 -20.78 11.07 -5.93
N LEU A 415 -19.67 11.73 -5.62
CA LEU A 415 -19.44 12.36 -4.33
C LEU A 415 -20.36 13.58 -4.12
N GLU A 416 -20.60 14.37 -5.16
CA GLU A 416 -21.56 15.49 -5.11
C GLU A 416 -22.97 14.97 -4.78
N MET A 417 -23.41 13.92 -5.47
CA MET A 417 -24.70 13.28 -5.19
C MET A 417 -24.77 12.70 -3.77
N ASP A 418 -23.71 12.01 -3.33
CA ASP A 418 -23.61 11.48 -1.96
C ASP A 418 -23.68 12.59 -0.90
N ASN A 419 -23.09 13.76 -1.17
CA ASN A 419 -23.15 14.92 -0.29
C ASN A 419 -24.55 15.54 -0.23
N TYR A 420 -25.24 15.66 -1.35
CA TYR A 420 -26.65 16.10 -1.37
C TYR A 420 -27.55 15.14 -0.58
N VAL A 421 -27.37 13.83 -0.76
CA VAL A 421 -28.12 12.81 0.00
C VAL A 421 -27.78 12.88 1.48
N ALA A 422 -26.52 13.09 1.85
CA ALA A 422 -26.11 13.25 3.24
C ALA A 422 -26.78 14.46 3.91
N LEU A 423 -26.84 15.61 3.22
CA LEU A 423 -27.53 16.81 3.73
C LEU A 423 -29.04 16.61 3.91
N SER A 424 -29.64 15.65 3.21
CA SER A 424 -31.07 15.31 3.32
C SER A 424 -31.39 14.33 4.47
N LYS A 425 -30.38 13.61 4.99
CA LYS A 425 -30.55 12.67 6.11
C LYS A 425 -30.53 13.43 7.43
N LYS A 426 -31.56 13.22 8.26
CA LYS A 426 -31.71 13.91 9.56
C LYS A 426 -30.72 13.44 10.63
N ASP A 427 -30.20 12.22 10.52
CA ASP A 427 -29.33 11.61 11.53
C ASP A 427 -28.04 11.08 10.87
N LEU A 428 -27.00 11.91 10.82
CA LEU A 428 -25.64 11.51 10.49
C LEU A 428 -24.89 11.23 11.79
N GLU A 429 -24.83 9.96 12.17
CA GLU A 429 -24.10 9.52 13.36
C GLU A 429 -22.69 9.05 12.97
N LEU A 430 -21.68 9.70 13.55
CA LEU A 430 -20.29 9.26 13.49
C LEU A 430 -20.02 8.35 14.68
N GLU A 431 -19.91 7.03 14.46
CA GLU A 431 -19.54 6.08 15.51
C GLU A 431 -18.05 6.21 15.86
N ILE A 432 -17.74 7.12 16.79
CA ILE A 432 -16.38 7.33 17.28
C ILE A 432 -16.25 6.71 18.66
N THR A 433 -15.37 5.72 18.77
CA THR A 433 -15.09 5.05 20.03
C THR A 433 -14.38 6.01 20.99
N GLN A 434 -14.71 5.98 22.29
CA GLN A 434 -14.07 6.80 23.34
C GLN A 434 -12.53 6.77 23.26
N ARG A 435 -11.97 5.60 22.92
CA ARG A 435 -10.54 5.39 22.69
C ARG A 435 -9.98 6.29 21.58
N SER A 436 -10.68 6.42 20.45
CA SER A 436 -10.26 7.26 19.32
C SER A 436 -10.37 8.75 19.63
N LEU A 437 -11.34 9.15 20.46
CA LEU A 437 -11.47 10.53 20.94
C LEU A 437 -10.36 10.86 21.95
N CYS A 438 -10.08 9.96 22.90
CA CYS A 438 -9.00 10.11 23.87
C CYS A 438 -7.62 10.12 23.20
N TYR A 439 -7.34 9.26 22.21
CA TYR A 439 -6.05 9.32 21.48
C TYR A 439 -5.87 10.64 20.68
N ALA A 440 -6.96 11.26 20.22
CA ALA A 440 -6.91 12.58 19.57
C ALA A 440 -6.77 13.74 20.57
N LEU A 441 -7.11 13.51 21.85
CA LEU A 441 -7.11 14.52 22.92
C LEU A 441 -5.99 14.31 23.95
N ALA A 442 -5.32 13.17 23.94
CA ALA A 442 -4.21 12.83 24.82
C ALA A 442 -2.92 13.40 24.25
N ASP A 443 -2.83 14.73 24.26
CA ASP A 443 -1.56 15.37 24.56
C ASP A 443 -1.82 16.56 25.50
N ARG A 444 -1.16 16.51 26.67
CA ARG A 444 -1.11 17.49 27.76
C ARG A 444 -2.33 17.61 28.69
N GLN A 445 -2.32 16.77 29.71
CA GLN A 445 -2.38 17.29 31.08
C GLN A 445 -1.23 16.67 31.89
N ALA A 446 -0.07 17.32 31.83
CA ALA A 446 0.89 17.25 32.94
C ALA A 446 0.72 18.56 33.75
N PRO A 447 0.67 18.50 35.09
CA PRO A 447 0.68 19.70 35.92
C PRO A 447 1.96 20.53 35.78
#